data_AF-B7KNX7-F1
#
_entry.id   AF-B7KNX7-F1
#
_cell.length_a   1.000
_cell.length_b   1.000
_cell.length_c   1.000
_cell.angle_alpha   90.00
_cell.angle_beta   90.00
_cell.angle_gamma   90.00
#
_symmetry.space_group_name_H-M   'P 1'
#
loop_
_entity.id
_entity.type
_entity.pdbx_description
1 polymer ?
#
loop_
_entity_poly.entity_id
_entity_poly.type
_entity_poly.pdbx_seq_one_letter_code
_entity_poly.pdbx_strand_id
1 'polypeptide(L)'
;MAVFSLRAALVLAALLAPGSLHAEGEAACARDVLVAGSMQRQAIEQLEGGGEDEASLCRVWRRHVETMRRIAGVYGRCLSGPERTERLTQVQTSEKEFSGLLRSRCRGM
;
A
#
# COMPACT_ATOMS: atom_id res chain seq x y z
N MET A 1 59.31 -3.39 -8.70
CA MET A 1 58.44 -3.39 -7.50
C MET A 1 57.43 -2.25 -7.66
N ALA A 2 56.24 -2.55 -8.17
CA ALA A 2 55.20 -1.54 -8.35
C ALA A 2 54.42 -1.40 -7.03
N VAL A 3 54.65 -0.28 -6.33
CA VAL A 3 53.90 0.08 -5.13
C VAL A 3 52.52 0.56 -5.57
N PHE A 4 51.59 -0.38 -5.80
CA PHE A 4 50.19 -0.04 -6.00
C PHE A 4 49.64 0.50 -4.68
N SER A 5 49.35 1.81 -4.66
CA SER A 5 48.81 2.52 -3.50
C SER A 5 47.54 1.85 -3.00
N LEU A 6 47.56 1.33 -1.77
CA LEU A 6 46.39 0.78 -1.05
C LEU A 6 45.16 1.71 -1.09
N ARG A 7 45.40 3.02 -1.19
CA ARG A 7 44.37 4.06 -1.30
C ARG A 7 43.61 4.05 -2.63
N ALA A 8 44.25 3.68 -3.73
CA ALA A 8 43.60 3.59 -5.03
C ALA A 8 42.65 2.37 -5.11
N ALA A 9 42.99 1.28 -4.41
CA ALA A 9 42.14 0.09 -4.35
C ALA A 9 40.84 0.33 -3.54
N LEU A 10 40.89 1.14 -2.48
CA LEU A 10 39.72 1.45 -1.65
C LEU A 10 38.67 2.32 -2.35
N VAL A 11 39.11 3.29 -3.18
CA VAL A 11 38.19 4.15 -3.94
C VAL A 11 37.49 3.36 -5.05
N LEU A 12 38.17 2.38 -5.66
CA LEU A 12 37.58 1.54 -6.70
C LEU A 12 36.53 0.55 -6.16
N ALA A 13 36.67 0.11 -4.90
CA ALA A 13 35.70 -0.78 -4.24
C ALA A 13 34.37 -0.07 -3.91
N ALA A 14 34.37 1.24 -3.63
CA ALA A 14 33.16 2.00 -3.33
C ALA A 14 32.29 2.28 -4.59
N LEU A 15 32.90 2.31 -5.77
CA LEU A 15 32.21 2.49 -7.06
C LEU A 15 31.55 1.19 -7.58
N LEU A 16 31.87 0.04 -6.96
CA LEU A 16 31.37 -1.29 -7.31
C LEU A 16 30.24 -1.77 -6.39
N ALA A 17 29.60 -0.89 -5.63
CA ALA A 17 28.39 -1.20 -4.88
C ALA A 17 27.11 -0.69 -5.57
N PRO A 18 26.74 -1.14 -6.79
CA PRO A 18 25.39 -0.93 -7.29
C PRO A 18 24.49 -2.05 -6.73
N GLY A 19 23.59 -1.76 -5.80
CA GLY A 19 22.46 -2.68 -5.59
C GLY A 19 21.70 -2.66 -4.27
N SER A 20 22.26 -2.15 -3.16
CA SER A 20 21.59 -2.25 -1.85
C SER A 20 20.27 -1.49 -1.82
N LEU A 21 20.27 -0.23 -2.24
CA LEU A 21 19.06 0.63 -2.21
C LEU A 21 17.91 0.11 -3.08
N HIS A 22 18.21 -0.53 -4.22
CA HIS A 22 17.17 -1.07 -5.11
C HIS A 22 16.56 -2.36 -4.54
N ALA A 23 17.41 -3.28 -4.08
CA ALA A 23 16.96 -4.55 -3.49
C ALA A 23 16.18 -4.33 -2.18
N GLU A 24 16.58 -3.35 -1.36
CA GLU A 24 15.85 -2.97 -0.15
C GLU A 24 14.46 -2.40 -0.47
N GLY A 25 14.33 -1.62 -1.54
CA GLY A 25 13.06 -1.07 -2.02
C GLY A 25 12.11 -2.15 -2.55
N GLU A 26 12.61 -3.10 -3.34
CA GLU A 26 11.80 -4.23 -3.81
C GLU A 26 11.31 -5.12 -2.66
N ALA A 27 12.19 -5.43 -1.71
CA ALA A 27 11.82 -6.21 -0.53
C ALA A 27 10.80 -5.46 0.35
N ALA A 28 10.90 -4.14 0.47
CA ALA A 28 9.89 -3.32 1.14
C ALA A 28 8.54 -3.38 0.42
N CYS A 29 8.53 -3.20 -0.90
CA CYS A 29 7.31 -3.26 -1.68
C CYS A 29 6.62 -4.63 -1.66
N ALA A 30 7.39 -5.73 -1.68
CA ALA A 30 6.83 -7.07 -1.53
C ALA A 30 6.09 -7.23 -0.19
N ARG A 31 6.70 -6.76 0.92
CA ARG A 31 6.05 -6.78 2.24
C ARG A 31 4.81 -5.89 2.28
N ASP A 32 4.92 -4.66 1.78
CA ASP A 32 3.83 -3.70 1.82
C ASP A 32 2.61 -4.17 1.03
N VAL A 33 2.82 -4.80 -0.14
CA VAL A 33 1.74 -5.40 -0.94
C VAL A 33 1.05 -6.54 -0.19
N LEU A 34 1.81 -7.40 0.48
CA LEU A 34 1.25 -8.49 1.30
C LEU A 34 0.42 -7.95 2.47
N VAL A 35 0.94 -6.94 3.17
CA VAL A 35 0.24 -6.26 4.27
C VAL A 35 -1.04 -5.60 3.75
N ALA A 36 -0.96 -4.85 2.65
CA ALA A 36 -2.10 -4.19 2.03
C ALA A 36 -3.18 -5.19 1.59
N GLY A 37 -2.81 -6.33 1.02
CA GLY A 37 -3.74 -7.40 0.67
C GLY A 37 -4.42 -8.02 1.91
N SER A 38 -3.71 -8.15 3.02
CA SER A 38 -4.29 -8.59 4.29
C SER A 38 -5.28 -7.56 4.86
N MET A 39 -4.89 -6.28 4.86
CA MET A 39 -5.76 -5.18 5.27
C MET A 39 -7.04 -5.12 4.43
N GLN A 40 -6.95 -5.39 3.13
CA GLN A 40 -8.10 -5.42 2.24
C GLN A 40 -9.11 -6.49 2.65
N ARG A 41 -8.64 -7.72 2.92
CA ARG A 41 -9.51 -8.83 3.38
C ARG A 41 -10.16 -8.50 4.72
N GLN A 42 -9.38 -8.01 5.68
CA GLN A 42 -9.88 -7.62 7.00
C GLN A 42 -10.91 -6.50 6.93
N ALA A 43 -10.74 -5.53 6.02
CA ALA A 43 -11.72 -4.46 5.83
C ALA A 43 -13.05 -4.99 5.29
N ILE A 44 -13.02 -5.98 4.39
CA ILE A 44 -14.22 -6.66 3.88
C ILE A 44 -14.90 -7.45 4.99
N GLU A 45 -14.16 -8.24 5.77
CA GLU A 45 -14.70 -8.98 6.92
C GLU A 45 -15.38 -8.03 7.94
N GLN A 46 -14.81 -6.84 8.16
CA GLN A 46 -15.41 -5.82 9.03
C GLN A 46 -16.71 -5.22 8.48
N LEU A 47 -16.88 -5.17 7.15
CA LEU A 47 -18.15 -4.78 6.54
C LEU A 47 -19.24 -5.83 6.77
N GLU A 48 -18.88 -7.11 6.65
CA GLU A 48 -19.81 -8.24 6.86
C GLU A 48 -20.26 -8.34 8.32
N GLY A 49 -19.36 -8.05 9.26
CA GLY A 49 -19.67 -7.94 10.69
C GLY A 49 -20.27 -6.59 11.12
N GLY A 50 -20.68 -5.73 10.17
CA GLY A 50 -21.11 -4.36 10.42
C GLY A 50 -22.34 -4.23 11.33
N GLY A 51 -22.32 -3.21 12.20
CA GLY A 51 -23.20 -3.11 13.37
C GLY A 51 -24.69 -2.84 13.12
N GLU A 52 -25.47 -3.03 14.18
CA GLU A 52 -26.94 -3.07 14.15
C GLU A 52 -27.61 -1.71 13.91
N ASP A 53 -26.89 -0.61 14.18
CA ASP A 53 -27.38 0.76 14.07
C ASP A 53 -26.63 1.60 13.02
N GLU A 54 -27.29 2.64 12.50
CA GLU A 54 -26.74 3.48 11.44
C GLU A 54 -25.45 4.22 11.84
N ALA A 55 -25.32 4.65 13.09
CA ALA A 55 -24.11 5.32 13.56
C ALA A 55 -22.91 4.35 13.55
N SER A 56 -23.13 3.08 13.91
CA SER A 56 -22.14 2.01 13.85
C SER A 56 -21.73 1.71 12.40
N LEU A 57 -22.69 1.60 11.48
CA LEU A 57 -22.43 1.39 10.05
C LEU A 57 -21.60 2.54 9.47
N CYS A 58 -21.94 3.78 9.79
CA CYS A 58 -21.20 4.94 9.33
C CYS A 58 -19.76 4.97 9.86
N ARG A 59 -19.51 4.52 11.10
CA ARG A 59 -18.13 4.37 11.61
C ARG A 59 -17.35 3.31 10.84
N VAL A 60 -17.96 2.16 10.57
CA VAL A 60 -17.36 1.07 9.80
C VAL A 60 -17.04 1.54 8.37
N TRP A 61 -17.98 2.17 7.68
CA TRP A 61 -17.77 2.67 6.31
C TRP A 61 -16.68 3.74 6.22
N ARG A 62 -16.57 4.65 7.20
CA ARG A 62 -15.46 5.63 7.23
C ARG A 62 -14.11 4.93 7.33
N ARG A 63 -13.98 3.94 8.22
CA ARG A 63 -12.74 3.17 8.37
C ARG A 63 -12.43 2.35 7.12
N HIS A 64 -13.44 1.79 6.47
CA HIS A 64 -13.29 1.08 5.20
C HIS A 64 -12.72 2.00 4.10
N VAL A 65 -13.33 3.18 3.91
CA VAL A 65 -12.86 4.18 2.93
C VAL A 65 -11.41 4.61 3.19
N GLU A 66 -11.06 4.90 4.44
CA GLU A 66 -9.68 5.24 4.81
C GLU A 66 -8.70 4.11 4.46
N THR A 67 -9.09 2.87 4.77
CA THR A 67 -8.28 1.68 4.51
C THR A 67 -8.06 1.47 3.02
N MET A 68 -9.11 1.59 2.20
CA MET A 68 -9.00 1.46 0.75
C MET A 68 -8.12 2.54 0.12
N ARG A 69 -8.17 3.79 0.61
CA ARG A 69 -7.26 4.85 0.14
C ARG A 69 -5.80 4.55 0.49
N ARG A 70 -5.54 4.03 1.70
CA ARG A 70 -4.19 3.64 2.12
C ARG A 70 -3.65 2.51 1.24
N ILE A 71 -4.46 1.48 1.00
CA ILE A 71 -4.11 0.33 0.15
C ILE A 71 -3.86 0.79 -1.29
N ALA A 72 -4.71 1.66 -1.84
CA ALA A 72 -4.51 2.24 -3.17
C ALA A 72 -3.15 2.95 -3.29
N GLY A 73 -2.73 3.66 -2.24
CA GLY A 73 -1.40 4.27 -2.18
C GLY A 73 -0.25 3.26 -2.25
N VAL A 74 -0.38 2.11 -1.59
CA VAL A 74 0.63 1.03 -1.64
C VAL A 74 0.66 0.39 -3.03
N TYR A 75 -0.50 -0.03 -3.55
CA TYR A 75 -0.60 -0.65 -4.87
C TYR A 75 -0.11 0.28 -5.98
N GLY A 76 -0.38 1.59 -5.89
CA GLY A 76 0.08 2.56 -6.87
C GLY A 76 1.61 2.72 -6.92
N ARG A 77 2.29 2.58 -5.77
CA ARG A 77 3.76 2.70 -5.69
C ARG A 77 4.49 1.39 -5.96
N CYS A 78 3.94 0.27 -5.48
CA CYS A 78 4.67 -1.00 -5.41
C CYS A 78 4.30 -2.02 -6.49
N LEU A 79 3.20 -1.80 -7.22
CA LEU A 79 2.80 -2.68 -8.31
C LEU A 79 3.01 -2.01 -9.66
N SER A 80 2.99 -2.82 -10.71
CA SER A 80 3.11 -2.35 -12.09
C SER A 80 2.23 -3.19 -13.03
N GLY A 81 2.13 -2.76 -14.29
CA GLY A 81 1.43 -3.52 -15.33
C GLY A 81 -0.05 -3.79 -15.04
N PRO A 82 -0.59 -4.91 -15.56
CA PRO A 82 -2.00 -5.29 -15.37
C PRO A 82 -2.38 -5.49 -13.91
N GLU A 83 -1.50 -6.06 -13.09
CA GLU A 83 -1.78 -6.30 -11.67
C GLU A 83 -2.06 -5.00 -10.92
N ARG A 84 -1.27 -3.94 -11.18
CA ARG A 84 -1.54 -2.62 -10.59
C ARG A 84 -2.93 -2.13 -10.98
N THR A 85 -3.26 -2.20 -12.27
CA THR A 85 -4.55 -1.69 -12.78
C THR A 85 -5.72 -2.44 -12.16
N GLU A 86 -5.66 -3.76 -12.11
CA GLU A 86 -6.71 -4.61 -11.52
C GLU A 86 -6.91 -4.28 -10.03
N ARG A 87 -5.82 -4.35 -9.25
CA ARG A 87 -5.89 -4.13 -7.80
C ARG A 87 -6.29 -2.70 -7.45
N LEU A 88 -5.79 -1.70 -8.18
CA LEU A 88 -6.20 -0.30 -7.97
C LEU A 88 -7.68 -0.10 -8.29
N THR A 89 -8.15 -0.65 -9.41
CA THR A 89 -9.57 -0.52 -9.80
C THR A 89 -10.48 -1.11 -8.74
N GLN A 90 -10.13 -2.28 -8.19
CA GLN A 90 -10.90 -2.93 -7.13
C GLN A 90 -11.03 -2.04 -5.88
N VAL A 91 -9.90 -1.55 -5.35
CA VAL A 91 -9.92 -0.76 -4.10
C VAL A 91 -10.50 0.64 -4.30
N GLN A 92 -10.27 1.27 -5.45
CA GLN A 92 -10.81 2.59 -5.77
C GLN A 92 -12.32 2.54 -6.06
N THR A 93 -12.81 1.46 -6.69
CA THR A 93 -14.26 1.28 -6.89
C THR A 93 -14.96 1.14 -5.54
N SER A 94 -14.42 0.28 -4.65
CA SER A 94 -14.96 0.14 -3.29
C SER A 94 -14.90 1.46 -2.51
N GLU A 95 -13.76 2.15 -2.55
CA GLU A 95 -13.60 3.47 -1.92
C GLU A 95 -14.67 4.46 -2.38
N LYS A 96 -14.92 4.54 -3.69
CA LYS A 96 -15.90 5.46 -4.27
C LYS A 96 -17.33 5.11 -3.87
N GLU A 97 -17.67 3.82 -3.86
CA GLU A 97 -18.98 3.31 -3.46
C GLU A 97 -19.28 3.68 -2.00
N PHE A 98 -18.40 3.31 -1.08
CA PHE A 98 -18.59 3.59 0.35
C PHE A 98 -18.49 5.07 0.68
N SER A 99 -17.64 5.83 -0.02
CA SER A 99 -17.65 7.30 0.06
C SER A 99 -18.99 7.89 -0.40
N GLY A 100 -19.66 7.26 -1.38
CA GLY A 100 -21.01 7.59 -1.80
C GLY A 100 -22.03 7.37 -0.68
N LEU A 101 -22.00 6.20 -0.04
CA LEU A 101 -22.86 5.86 1.10
C LEU A 101 -22.68 6.84 2.26
N LEU A 102 -21.44 7.21 2.59
CA LEU A 102 -21.15 8.20 3.63
C LEU A 102 -21.80 9.55 3.31
N ARG A 103 -21.73 10.01 2.05
CA ARG A 103 -22.32 11.28 1.64
C ARG A 103 -23.84 11.26 1.60
N SER A 104 -24.48 10.13 1.34
CA SER A 104 -25.94 10.04 1.25
C SER A 104 -26.60 9.74 2.59
N ARG A 105 -25.96 8.94 3.45
CA ARG A 105 -26.57 8.40 4.68
C ARG A 105 -25.98 8.94 5.97
N CYS A 106 -24.69 9.24 6.00
CA CYS A 106 -24.00 9.59 7.24
C CYS A 106 -23.86 11.11 7.47
N ARG A 107 -24.75 11.93 6.89
CA ARG A 107 -24.65 13.40 7.03
C ARG A 107 -24.96 13.83 8.46
N GLY A 108 -24.08 14.64 9.05
CA GLY A 108 -24.29 15.22 10.38
C GLY A 108 -23.89 14.32 11.56
N MET A 109 -23.19 13.21 11.30
CA MET A 109 -22.60 12.31 12.31
C MET A 109 -21.10 12.19 12.18
#